data_AF-A0A818NWV8-F1
#
_entry.id   AF-A0A818NWV8-F1
#
_cell.length_a   1.000
_cell.length_b   1.000
_cell.length_c   1.000
_cell.angle_alpha   90.00
_cell.angle_beta   90.00
_cell.angle_gamma   90.00
#
_symmetry.space_group_name_H-M   'P 1'
#
loop_
_entity.id
_entity.type
_entity.pdbx_description
1 polymer ?
#
loop_
_entity_poly.entity_id
_entity_poly.type
_entity_poly.pdbx_seq_one_letter_code
_entity_poly.pdbx_strand_id
1 'polypeptide(L)'
;MISNIKIGINGFGRLGFRCALEQSIQVIAVNDPSPSIFIPPAEHMVNMLKHDSTHEHFKGEVSHKDNKFIVTGQEISTLVEICNDVKIRQNLIPLSIGAAIAGKAAKYEEIYVAIKEATNGPFKNMLTYTEDEVVSTCFIDDIHSSVFYAKAGISLDDRIVIK
;
A
#
# COMPACT_ATOMS: atom_id res chain seq x y z
N MET A 1 0.30 15.83 -15.07
CA MET A 1 -0.85 15.04 -15.57
C MET A 1 -0.34 13.65 -15.89
N ILE A 2 -0.62 12.67 -15.04
CA ILE A 2 -0.33 11.26 -15.37
C ILE A 2 -1.38 10.86 -16.40
N SER A 3 -0.96 10.87 -17.66
CA SER A 3 -1.77 10.55 -18.83
C SER A 3 -2.22 9.09 -18.81
N ASN A 4 -3.55 8.84 -18.76
CA ASN A 4 -4.23 7.60 -19.17
C ASN A 4 -3.41 6.28 -19.07
N ILE A 5 -2.82 6.00 -17.92
CA ILE A 5 -2.10 4.75 -17.72
C ILE A 5 -3.12 3.64 -17.49
N LYS A 6 -3.15 2.68 -18.41
CA LYS A 6 -3.93 1.45 -18.31
C LYS A 6 -3.04 0.36 -17.74
N ILE A 7 -3.44 -0.26 -16.64
CA ILE A 7 -2.68 -1.33 -15.99
C ILE A 7 -3.48 -2.64 -15.95
N GLY A 8 -2.76 -3.74 -16.02
CA GLY A 8 -3.25 -5.07 -15.63
C GLY A 8 -2.68 -5.46 -14.27
N ILE A 9 -3.46 -6.12 -13.44
CA ILE A 9 -3.05 -6.58 -12.10
C ILE A 9 -2.95 -8.10 -12.11
N ASN A 10 -1.86 -8.65 -11.59
CA ASN A 10 -1.68 -10.09 -11.41
C ASN A 10 -1.69 -10.42 -9.90
N GLY A 11 -2.69 -11.19 -9.46
CA GLY A 11 -3.05 -11.46 -8.08
C GLY A 11 -4.05 -10.43 -7.53
N PHE A 12 -5.29 -10.85 -7.24
CA PHE A 12 -6.32 -9.97 -6.68
C PHE A 12 -6.25 -9.97 -5.14
N GLY A 13 -5.10 -9.55 -4.63
CA GLY A 13 -4.86 -9.41 -3.19
C GLY A 13 -5.36 -8.08 -2.60
N ARG A 14 -5.14 -7.91 -1.30
CA ARG A 14 -5.65 -6.78 -0.50
C ARG A 14 -5.19 -5.38 -0.97
N LEU A 15 -4.02 -5.26 -1.61
CA LEU A 15 -3.36 -3.96 -1.83
C LEU A 15 -3.49 -3.42 -3.26
N GLY A 16 -3.36 -4.27 -4.27
CA GLY A 16 -3.10 -3.81 -5.64
C GLY A 16 -4.25 -3.04 -6.29
N PHE A 17 -5.48 -3.53 -6.14
CA PHE A 17 -6.63 -2.98 -6.86
C PHE A 17 -7.18 -1.70 -6.22
N ARG A 18 -7.29 -1.66 -4.89
CA ARG A 18 -7.84 -0.50 -4.16
C ARG A 18 -6.95 0.74 -4.31
N CYS A 19 -5.63 0.57 -4.17
CA CYS A 19 -4.68 1.67 -4.40
C CYS A 19 -4.75 2.22 -5.83
N ALA A 20 -4.95 1.35 -6.84
CA ALA A 20 -5.10 1.81 -8.22
C ALA A 20 -6.35 2.69 -8.41
N LEU A 21 -7.47 2.34 -7.76
CA LEU A 21 -8.68 3.15 -7.78
C LEU A 21 -8.50 4.50 -7.10
N GLU A 22 -7.89 4.52 -5.91
CA GLU A 22 -7.65 5.75 -5.14
C GLU A 22 -6.72 6.72 -5.88
N GLN A 23 -5.74 6.18 -6.61
CA GLN A 23 -4.83 6.96 -7.44
C GLN A 23 -5.42 7.31 -8.82
N SER A 24 -6.70 7.02 -9.06
CA SER A 24 -7.38 7.25 -10.35
C SER A 24 -6.65 6.61 -11.55
N ILE A 25 -6.01 5.45 -11.32
CA ILE A 25 -5.33 4.67 -12.36
C ILE A 25 -6.35 3.70 -12.99
N GLN A 26 -6.35 3.62 -14.33
CA GLN A 26 -7.30 2.78 -15.05
C GLN A 26 -6.86 1.31 -15.04
N VAL A 27 -7.57 0.45 -14.31
CA VAL A 27 -7.35 -1.01 -14.36
C VAL A 27 -8.18 -1.64 -15.47
N ILE A 28 -7.55 -2.34 -16.41
CA ILE A 28 -8.24 -2.96 -17.56
C ILE A 28 -8.45 -4.47 -17.43
N ALA A 29 -7.59 -5.14 -16.65
CA ALA A 29 -7.68 -6.58 -16.44
C ALA A 29 -7.08 -6.97 -15.07
N VAL A 30 -7.62 -8.05 -14.51
CA VAL A 30 -7.12 -8.69 -13.29
C VAL A 30 -6.97 -10.18 -13.56
N ASN A 31 -5.77 -10.70 -13.39
CA ASN A 31 -5.52 -12.14 -13.36
C ASN A 31 -5.46 -12.61 -11.91
N ASP A 32 -6.22 -13.65 -11.56
CA ASP A 32 -6.07 -14.33 -10.29
C ASP A 32 -6.23 -15.85 -10.50
N PRO A 33 -5.16 -16.65 -10.34
CA PRO A 33 -5.22 -18.10 -10.48
C PRO A 33 -5.81 -18.82 -9.26
N SER A 34 -6.23 -18.09 -8.22
CA SER A 34 -6.84 -18.65 -7.00
C SER A 34 -8.38 -18.63 -6.93
N PRO A 35 -9.18 -18.75 -8.01
CA PRO A 35 -10.61 -18.82 -7.85
C PRO A 35 -10.98 -20.20 -7.30
N SER A 36 -11.87 -20.20 -6.31
CA SER A 36 -12.58 -21.41 -5.89
C SER A 36 -13.27 -22.06 -7.09
N ILE A 37 -13.15 -23.38 -7.25
CA ILE A 37 -13.86 -24.15 -8.29
C ILE A 37 -15.38 -23.89 -8.29
N PHE A 38 -15.92 -23.46 -7.16
CA PHE A 38 -17.36 -23.30 -6.94
C PHE A 38 -17.87 -21.87 -7.16
N ILE A 39 -17.00 -20.89 -7.36
CA ILE A 39 -17.39 -19.47 -7.47
C ILE A 39 -16.73 -18.86 -8.72
N PRO A 40 -17.49 -18.20 -9.61
CA PRO A 40 -16.93 -17.47 -10.74
C PRO A 40 -15.87 -16.46 -10.28
N PRO A 41 -14.74 -16.29 -11.00
CA PRO A 41 -13.67 -15.38 -10.59
C PRO A 41 -14.15 -13.95 -10.35
N ALA A 42 -15.01 -13.43 -11.24
CA ALA A 42 -15.56 -12.09 -11.10
C ALA A 42 -16.46 -11.93 -9.86
N GLU A 43 -17.25 -12.96 -9.50
CA GLU A 43 -18.06 -12.95 -8.28
C GLU A 43 -17.17 -12.98 -7.03
N HIS A 44 -16.10 -13.78 -7.04
CA HIS A 44 -15.13 -13.81 -5.95
C HIS A 44 -14.48 -12.44 -5.73
N MET A 45 -14.07 -11.76 -6.80
CA MET A 45 -13.48 -10.42 -6.76
C MET A 45 -14.45 -9.37 -6.21
N VAL A 46 -15.74 -9.44 -6.56
CA VAL A 46 -16.78 -8.58 -5.96
C VAL A 46 -16.85 -8.76 -4.46
N ASN A 47 -16.86 -10.01 -3.99
CA ASN A 47 -16.97 -10.30 -2.57
C ASN A 47 -15.74 -9.82 -1.80
N MET A 48 -14.54 -10.03 -2.35
CA MET A 48 -13.28 -9.58 -1.75
C MET A 48 -13.17 -8.05 -1.68
N LEU A 49 -13.63 -7.33 -2.70
CA LEU A 49 -13.61 -5.87 -2.68
C LEU A 49 -14.68 -5.27 -1.76
N LYS A 50 -15.86 -5.90 -1.68
CA LYS A 50 -16.94 -5.44 -0.79
C LYS A 50 -16.61 -5.66 0.68
N HIS A 51 -15.98 -6.78 1.02
CA HIS A 51 -15.75 -7.20 2.40
C HIS A 51 -14.26 -7.23 2.70
N ASP A 52 -13.71 -6.08 3.08
CA ASP A 52 -12.37 -5.94 3.62
C ASP A 52 -12.44 -5.95 5.16
N SER A 53 -11.60 -6.76 5.82
CA SER A 53 -11.59 -6.87 7.28
C SER A 53 -10.68 -5.85 7.96
N THR A 54 -9.85 -5.16 7.20
CA THR A 54 -8.86 -4.19 7.70
C THR A 54 -9.27 -2.76 7.33
N HIS A 55 -9.67 -2.57 6.07
CA HIS A 55 -10.11 -1.29 5.54
C HIS A 55 -11.64 -1.18 5.56
N GLU A 56 -12.18 0.04 5.45
CA GLU A 56 -13.64 0.23 5.35
C GLU A 56 -14.22 -0.46 4.11
N HIS A 57 -15.51 -0.81 4.14
CA HIS A 57 -16.25 -1.29 2.98
C HIS A 57 -16.05 -0.35 1.78
N PHE A 58 -15.79 -0.92 0.60
CA PHE A 58 -15.64 -0.13 -0.61
C PHE A 58 -16.91 0.68 -0.88
N LYS A 59 -16.77 2.01 -0.97
CA LYS A 59 -17.89 2.96 -1.02
C LYS A 59 -18.55 3.06 -2.40
N GLY A 60 -17.92 2.53 -3.44
CA GLY A 60 -18.44 2.55 -4.80
C GLY A 60 -19.32 1.33 -5.13
N GLU A 61 -19.99 1.39 -6.28
CA GLU A 61 -20.76 0.25 -6.78
C GLU A 61 -19.84 -0.85 -7.30
N VAL A 62 -20.09 -2.08 -6.89
CA VAL A 62 -19.30 -3.25 -7.30
C VAL A 62 -20.25 -4.39 -7.67
N SER A 63 -20.13 -4.87 -8.91
CA SER A 63 -20.94 -5.96 -9.45
C SER A 63 -20.10 -6.83 -10.40
N HIS A 64 -20.67 -7.94 -10.85
CA HIS A 64 -20.07 -8.77 -11.88
C HIS A 64 -21.09 -9.10 -12.95
N LYS A 65 -20.62 -9.32 -14.16
CA LYS A 65 -21.41 -9.84 -15.27
C LYS A 65 -20.51 -10.73 -16.12
N ASP A 66 -20.88 -11.99 -16.28
CA ASP A 66 -20.08 -12.99 -17.00
C ASP A 66 -18.63 -13.06 -16.44
N ASN A 67 -17.62 -12.97 -17.30
CA ASN A 67 -16.20 -12.92 -16.93
C ASN A 67 -15.68 -11.47 -16.76
N LYS A 68 -16.57 -10.55 -16.39
CA LYS A 68 -16.21 -9.15 -16.16
C LYS A 68 -16.56 -8.74 -14.73
N PHE A 69 -15.59 -8.10 -14.12
CA PHE A 69 -15.69 -7.42 -12.85
C PHE A 69 -16.02 -5.95 -13.12
N ILE A 70 -17.06 -5.42 -12.48
CA ILE A 70 -17.55 -4.07 -12.74
C ILE A 70 -17.42 -3.23 -11.47
N VAL A 71 -16.67 -2.14 -11.56
CA VAL A 71 -16.45 -1.22 -10.43
C VAL A 71 -16.79 0.18 -10.87
N THR A 72 -17.76 0.82 -10.21
CA THR A 72 -18.23 2.18 -10.49
C THR A 72 -18.55 2.40 -11.99
N GLY A 73 -19.17 1.40 -12.63
CA GLY A 73 -19.50 1.41 -14.07
C GLY A 73 -18.36 1.05 -15.03
N GLN A 74 -17.12 0.87 -14.55
CA GLN A 74 -15.99 0.42 -15.36
C GLN A 74 -15.95 -1.10 -15.44
N GLU A 75 -15.96 -1.64 -16.65
CA GLU A 75 -15.78 -3.07 -16.91
C GLU A 75 -14.29 -3.45 -16.92
N ILE A 76 -13.94 -4.52 -16.20
CA ILE A 76 -12.59 -5.02 -16.01
C ILE A 76 -12.59 -6.52 -16.31
N SER A 77 -11.71 -6.95 -17.20
CA SER A 77 -11.63 -8.37 -17.58
C SER A 77 -10.99 -9.22 -16.48
N THR A 78 -11.61 -10.36 -16.15
CA THR A 78 -11.04 -11.32 -15.20
C THR A 78 -10.37 -12.48 -15.94
N LEU A 79 -9.12 -12.78 -15.59
CA LEU A 79 -8.32 -13.87 -16.13
C LEU A 79 -7.97 -14.88 -15.03
N VAL A 80 -7.80 -16.14 -15.41
CA VAL A 80 -7.44 -17.25 -14.51
C VAL A 80 -6.30 -18.05 -15.15
N GLU A 81 -5.15 -17.42 -15.26
CA GLU A 81 -3.95 -18.02 -15.82
C GLU A 81 -2.91 -18.25 -14.74
N ILE A 82 -2.42 -19.48 -14.64
CA ILE A 82 -1.28 -19.82 -13.78
C ILE A 82 -0.02 -19.38 -14.53
N CYS A 83 0.56 -18.25 -14.12
CA CYS A 83 1.89 -17.85 -14.57
C CYS A 83 2.92 -18.77 -13.89
N ASN A 84 3.39 -19.80 -14.60
CA ASN A 84 4.44 -20.70 -14.13
C ASN A 84 5.86 -20.09 -14.16
N ASP A 85 5.99 -18.80 -14.49
CA ASP A 85 7.28 -18.11 -14.45
C ASP A 85 7.59 -17.55 -13.06
N VAL A 86 8.26 -18.42 -12.31
CA VAL A 86 9.09 -18.16 -11.13
C VAL A 86 10.07 -17.01 -11.42
N LYS A 87 9.76 -15.76 -11.03
CA LYS A 87 10.77 -14.68 -10.89
C LYS A 87 10.40 -13.47 -10.03
N ILE A 88 9.29 -13.50 -9.29
CA ILE A 88 8.89 -12.40 -8.38
C ILE A 88 8.93 -12.89 -6.92
N ARG A 89 10.12 -13.34 -6.49
CA ARG A 89 10.47 -13.50 -5.07
C ARG A 89 11.83 -12.85 -4.81
N GLN A 90 11.94 -11.57 -5.15
CA GLN A 90 13.02 -10.67 -4.76
C GLN A 90 12.34 -9.30 -4.67
N ASN A 91 11.99 -8.73 -3.52
CA ASN A 91 12.72 -8.63 -2.28
C ASN A 91 11.72 -8.63 -1.11
N LEU A 92 11.70 -9.70 -0.31
CA LEU A 92 11.27 -9.56 1.08
C LEU A 92 12.39 -8.81 1.80
N ILE A 93 12.17 -7.52 2.05
CA ILE A 93 13.01 -6.78 2.99
C ILE A 93 12.73 -7.43 4.35
N PRO A 94 13.72 -8.03 5.03
CA PRO A 94 13.52 -8.46 6.40
C PRO A 94 13.20 -7.21 7.21
N LEU A 95 12.04 -7.24 7.88
CA LEU A 95 11.64 -6.24 8.87
C LEU A 95 12.75 -6.18 9.93
N SER A 96 13.66 -5.25 9.73
CA SER A 96 14.80 -5.01 10.59
C SER A 96 14.34 -3.96 11.60
N ILE A 97 14.05 -4.39 12.83
CA ILE A 97 14.06 -3.48 13.97
C ILE A 97 15.51 -3.05 14.11
N GLY A 98 15.84 -1.89 13.53
CA GLY A 98 17.19 -1.38 13.43
C GLY A 98 17.34 -0.12 14.26
N ALA A 99 18.02 -0.23 15.41
CA ALA A 99 18.66 0.94 15.99
C ALA A 99 19.71 1.44 14.99
N ALA A 100 19.57 2.69 14.55
CA ALA A 100 20.51 3.29 13.61
C ALA A 100 21.63 3.99 14.41
N ILE A 101 22.88 3.65 14.11
CA ILE A 101 24.05 4.38 14.63
C ILE A 101 24.40 5.45 13.60
N ALA A 102 24.25 6.71 13.95
CA ALA A 102 24.60 7.82 13.08
C ALA A 102 26.14 7.94 12.97
N GLY A 103 26.67 7.96 11.74
CA GLY A 103 28.12 8.11 11.49
C GLY A 103 28.68 9.49 11.86
N LYS A 104 27.81 10.47 12.11
CA LYS A 104 28.13 11.79 12.67
C LYS A 104 27.26 12.01 13.89
N ALA A 105 27.81 12.64 14.93
CA ALA A 105 27.02 13.07 16.07
C ALA A 105 25.97 14.07 15.58
N ALA A 106 24.70 13.80 15.89
CA ALA A 106 23.57 14.62 15.48
C ALA A 106 22.62 14.70 16.66
N LYS A 107 22.23 15.91 17.04
CA LYS A 107 21.23 16.09 18.09
C LYS A 107 19.89 15.60 17.58
N TYR A 108 19.08 15.04 18.47
CA TYR A 108 17.77 14.50 18.11
C TYR A 108 16.85 15.56 17.47
N GLU A 109 17.00 16.83 17.86
CA GLU A 109 16.32 17.99 17.26
C GLU A 109 16.70 18.21 15.78
N GLU A 110 17.98 17.99 15.43
CA GLU A 110 18.47 18.14 14.05
C GLU A 110 17.90 17.05 13.14
N ILE A 111 17.67 15.85 13.69
CA ILE A 111 17.05 14.73 13.00
C ILE A 111 15.60 15.07 12.64
N TYR A 112 14.85 15.71 13.54
CA TYR A 112 13.48 16.15 13.25
C TYR A 112 13.42 17.16 12.12
N VAL A 113 14.31 18.16 12.14
CA VAL A 113 14.37 19.18 11.10
C VAL A 113 14.68 18.52 9.75
N ALA A 114 15.71 17.68 9.69
CA ALA A 114 16.09 16.98 8.46
C ALA A 114 14.95 16.11 7.90
N ILE A 115 14.23 15.39 8.77
CA ILE A 115 13.11 14.54 8.35
C ILE A 115 11.92 15.38 7.90
N LYS A 116 11.59 16.45 8.62
CA LYS A 116 10.51 17.38 8.24
C LYS A 116 10.81 18.12 6.94
N GLU A 117 12.08 18.40 6.65
CA GLU A 117 12.50 18.90 5.35
C GLU A 117 12.38 17.81 4.27
N ALA A 118 12.77 16.57 4.58
CA ALA A 118 12.68 15.44 3.67
C ALA A 118 11.23 15.11 3.26
N THR A 119 10.26 15.21 4.18
CA THR A 119 8.82 15.02 3.88
C THR A 119 8.27 16.09 2.95
N ASN A 120 8.79 17.32 3.04
CA ASN A 120 8.39 18.42 2.17
C ASN A 120 9.17 18.45 0.85
N GLY A 121 10.30 17.73 0.77
CA GLY A 121 11.20 17.71 -0.37
C GLY A 121 11.12 16.40 -1.18
N PRO A 122 12.21 15.63 -1.29
CA PRO A 122 12.32 14.51 -2.22
C PRO A 122 11.41 13.33 -1.89
N PHE A 123 10.95 13.21 -0.64
CA PHE A 123 10.08 12.11 -0.19
C PHE A 123 8.63 12.52 0.00
N LYS A 124 8.23 13.64 -0.60
CA LYS A 124 6.85 14.10 -0.60
C LYS A 124 5.91 13.03 -1.14
N ASN A 125 4.85 12.72 -0.39
CA ASN A 125 3.87 11.64 -0.61
C ASN A 125 4.39 10.21 -0.34
N MET A 126 5.65 10.02 0.07
CA MET A 126 6.19 8.71 0.46
C MET A 126 6.49 8.64 1.96
N LEU A 127 7.02 9.73 2.52
CA LEU A 127 7.33 9.88 3.94
C LEU A 127 6.47 10.99 4.53
N THR A 128 5.78 10.70 5.62
CA THR A 128 5.08 11.71 6.43
C THR A 128 5.65 11.78 7.84
N TYR A 129 5.32 12.84 8.57
CA TYR A 129 5.84 13.16 9.89
C TYR A 129 4.68 13.52 10.82
N THR A 130 4.66 12.96 12.03
CA THR A 130 3.65 13.29 13.04
C THR A 130 4.25 13.43 14.43
N GLU A 131 3.73 14.42 15.17
CA GLU A 131 4.01 14.67 16.60
C GLU A 131 2.81 14.28 17.48
N ASP A 132 1.71 13.82 16.90
CA ASP A 132 0.50 13.48 17.63
C ASP A 132 0.65 12.15 18.37
N GLU A 133 -0.04 11.98 19.49
CA GLU A 133 -0.09 10.70 20.19
C GLU A 133 -0.97 9.72 19.40
N VAL A 134 -0.31 8.90 18.59
CA VAL A 134 -0.95 7.99 17.63
C VAL A 134 -0.65 6.55 17.97
N VAL A 135 -1.61 5.68 17.66
CA VAL A 135 -1.51 4.22 17.82
C VAL A 135 -1.61 3.56 16.44
N SER A 136 -1.32 2.26 16.35
CA SER A 136 -1.30 1.55 15.05
C SER A 136 -2.58 1.70 14.23
N THR A 137 -3.74 1.81 14.87
CA THR A 137 -5.03 1.99 14.20
C THR A 137 -5.19 3.35 13.53
N CYS A 138 -4.44 4.37 13.95
CA CYS A 138 -4.45 5.71 13.33
C CYS A 138 -3.85 5.71 11.92
N PHE A 139 -3.12 4.65 11.55
CA PHE A 139 -2.46 4.53 10.24
C PHE A 139 -3.18 3.56 9.29
N ILE A 140 -4.34 3.04 9.69
CA ILE A 140 -5.20 2.32 8.76
C ILE A 140 -5.64 3.31 7.67
N ASP A 141 -5.48 2.92 6.40
CA ASP A 141 -5.69 3.76 5.21
C ASP A 141 -4.67 4.90 4.99
N ASP A 142 -3.54 4.93 5.73
CA ASP A 142 -2.45 5.86 5.41
C ASP A 142 -1.76 5.45 4.10
N ILE A 143 -1.74 6.38 3.13
CA ILE A 143 -1.17 6.17 1.79
C ILE A 143 0.35 6.32 1.75
N HIS A 144 0.98 6.83 2.82
CA HIS A 144 2.42 7.01 2.89
C HIS A 144 3.12 5.67 3.12
N SER A 145 4.24 5.46 2.44
CA SER A 145 5.06 4.25 2.61
C SER A 145 5.74 4.20 3.98
N SER A 146 5.96 5.36 4.60
CA SER A 146 6.58 5.45 5.92
C SER A 146 6.06 6.67 6.68
N VAL A 147 5.80 6.49 7.97
CA VAL A 147 5.38 7.56 8.89
C VAL A 147 6.43 7.71 9.98
N PHE A 148 7.10 8.85 10.03
CA PHE A 148 8.01 9.16 11.11
C PHE A 148 7.25 9.72 12.31
N TYR A 149 7.08 8.89 13.35
CA TYR A 149 6.50 9.31 14.63
C TYR A 149 7.56 9.92 15.57
N ALA A 150 7.49 11.23 15.82
CA ALA A 150 8.53 11.94 16.57
C ALA A 150 8.65 11.46 18.03
N LYS A 151 7.52 11.29 18.71
CA LYS A 151 7.48 11.00 20.15
C LYS A 151 7.81 9.54 20.54
N ALA A 152 7.89 8.61 19.59
CA ALA A 152 8.31 7.22 19.88
C ALA A 152 9.83 7.03 19.93
N GLY A 153 10.62 7.93 19.35
CA GLY A 153 12.06 7.75 19.32
C GLY A 153 12.73 8.24 20.60
N ILE A 154 13.74 7.51 21.05
CA ILE A 154 14.54 7.85 22.22
C ILE A 154 16.01 7.95 21.77
N SER A 155 16.64 9.10 22.03
CA SER A 155 18.09 9.25 21.87
C SER A 155 18.77 8.72 23.14
N LEU A 156 19.62 7.71 23.00
CA LEU A 156 20.39 7.16 24.11
C LEU A 156 21.67 7.98 24.34
N ASP A 157 22.26 8.49 23.26
CA ASP A 157 23.35 9.47 23.22
C ASP A 157 23.31 10.28 21.91
N ASP A 158 24.30 11.14 21.63
CA ASP A 158 24.37 11.98 20.42
C ASP A 158 24.55 11.19 19.10
N ARG A 159 24.67 9.86 19.15
CA ARG A 159 24.97 8.99 17.99
C ARG A 159 24.02 7.80 17.87
N ILE A 160 23.34 7.44 18.95
CA ILE A 160 22.47 6.27 19.07
C ILE A 160 21.04 6.75 19.30
N VAL A 161 20.21 6.53 18.29
CA VAL A 161 18.78 6.81 18.33
C VAL A 161 18.03 5.49 18.13
N ILE A 162 17.12 5.19 19.06
CA ILE A 162 16.27 4.01 19.03
C ILE A 162 14.89 4.43 18.51
N LYS A 163 14.44 3.77 17.45
CA LYS A 163 13.12 3.97 16.82
C LYS A 163 12.60 2.64 16.26
#